data_AF-A0A7K8KKD8-F1
#
_entry.id   AF-A0A7K8KKD8-F1
#
_cell.length_a   1.000
_cell.length_b   1.000
_cell.length_c   1.000
_cell.angle_alpha   90.00
_cell.angle_beta   90.00
_cell.angle_gamma   90.00
#
_symmetry.space_group_name_H-M   'P 1'
#
loop_
_entity.id
_entity.type
_entity.pdbx_description
1 polymer ?
#
loop_
_entity_poly.entity_id
_entity_poly.type
_entity_poly.pdbx_seq_one_letter_code
_entity_poly.pdbx_strand_id
1 'polypeptide(L)' 'LYADDSPYYEQCCAGDALVVEPGADVPYMPSGWAARVSSLVVGTRCELTVWARAGKKGKSRKFSA' A
#
# COMPACT_ATOMS: atom_id res chain seq x y z
N LEU A 1 7.26 15.12 2.92
CA LEU A 1 7.53 13.80 3.54
C LEU A 1 6.85 12.63 2.82
N TYR A 2 5.81 12.86 2.00
CA TYR A 2 5.14 11.82 1.19
C TYR A 2 4.99 12.25 -0.27
N ALA A 3 5.97 13.03 -0.77
CA ALA A 3 5.91 13.54 -2.13
C ALA A 3 6.08 12.42 -3.16
N ASP A 4 6.86 11.40 -2.77
CA ASP A 4 7.19 10.26 -3.62
C ASP A 4 6.71 8.95 -2.95
N ASP A 5 7.05 8.70 -1.68
CA ASP A 5 6.75 7.40 -1.08
C ASP A 5 5.30 7.24 -0.58
N SER A 6 4.78 6.02 -0.72
CA SER A 6 3.47 5.61 -0.19
C SER A 6 3.65 4.63 0.99
N PRO A 7 3.73 5.10 2.24
CA PRO A 7 3.88 4.23 3.40
C PRO A 7 2.57 3.48 3.72
N TYR A 8 2.70 2.19 4.00
CA TYR A 8 1.62 1.35 4.50
C TYR A 8 1.87 1.06 5.97
N TYR A 9 0.92 1.44 6.81
CA TYR A 9 1.04 1.37 8.26
C TYR A 9 0.30 0.18 8.83
N GLU A 10 0.90 -0.46 9.83
CA GLU A 10 0.24 -1.50 10.62
C GLU A 10 -0.93 -0.94 11.42
N GLN A 11 -0.83 0.28 11.99
CA GLN A 11 -1.83 0.81 12.93
C GLN A 11 -2.21 2.26 12.62
N CYS A 12 -3.28 2.51 11.86
CA CYS A 12 -3.90 3.85 11.67
C CYS A 12 -2.92 5.04 11.69
N CYS A 13 -2.02 5.09 10.70
CA CYS A 13 -0.94 6.08 10.54
C CYS A 13 0.18 6.05 11.59
N ALA A 14 0.33 4.92 12.30
CA ALA A 14 1.34 4.64 13.31
C ALA A 14 1.80 3.16 13.24
N GLY A 15 2.72 2.79 14.13
CA GLY A 15 3.33 1.46 14.17
C GLY A 15 4.36 1.26 13.06
N ASP A 16 4.62 0.00 12.72
CA ASP A 16 5.54 -0.35 11.63
C ASP A 16 5.02 0.18 10.29
N ALA A 17 5.96 0.61 9.44
CA ALA A 17 5.67 1.14 8.12
C ALA A 17 6.42 0.35 7.04
N LEU A 18 5.68 -0.10 6.02
CA LEU A 18 6.24 -0.63 4.78
C LEU A 18 6.28 0.51 3.76
N VAL A 19 7.48 0.91 3.36
CA VAL A 19 7.67 1.90 2.31
C VAL A 19 7.57 1.22 0.96
N VAL A 20 6.70 1.74 0.09
CA VAL A 20 6.57 1.31 -1.30
C VAL A 20 6.90 2.49 -2.21
N GLU A 21 7.83 2.26 -3.12
CA GLU A 21 8.29 3.28 -4.08
C GLU A 21 7.21 3.60 -5.13
N PRO A 22 7.17 4.85 -5.64
CA PRO A 22 6.38 5.21 -6.81
C PRO A 22 6.54 4.23 -7.97
N GLY A 23 5.43 3.84 -8.60
CA GLY A 23 5.45 2.99 -9.78
C GLY A 23 5.82 1.53 -9.52
N ALA A 24 6.11 1.16 -8.26
CA ALA A 24 6.37 -0.23 -7.90
C ALA A 24 5.12 -1.10 -8.14
N ASP A 25 5.34 -2.24 -8.79
CA ASP A 25 4.32 -3.26 -8.96
C ASP A 25 4.63 -4.47 -8.06
N VAL A 26 3.90 -4.57 -6.95
CA VAL A 26 4.13 -5.58 -5.90
C VAL A 26 2.97 -6.60 -5.85
N PRO A 27 2.94 -7.60 -6.74
CA PRO A 27 1.86 -8.59 -6.79
C PRO A 27 1.81 -9.52 -5.57
N TYR A 28 2.87 -9.56 -4.76
CA TYR A 28 2.97 -10.37 -3.55
C TYR A 28 3.40 -9.49 -2.38
N MET A 29 2.73 -9.62 -1.24
CA MET A 29 3.15 -8.91 -0.03
C MET A 29 4.47 -9.49 0.50
N PRO A 30 5.39 -8.65 1.00
CA PRO A 30 6.55 -9.12 1.73
C PRO A 30 6.16 -10.02 2.91
N SER A 31 7.05 -10.93 3.28
CA SER A 31 6.84 -11.82 4.42
C SER A 31 6.52 -11.01 5.69
N GLY A 32 5.53 -11.46 6.46
CA GLY A 32 5.09 -10.80 7.70
C GLY A 32 4.12 -9.63 7.51
N TRP A 33 3.84 -9.17 6.29
CA TRP A 33 2.94 -8.02 6.04
C TRP A 33 1.53 -8.40 5.58
N ALA A 34 1.31 -9.67 5.21
CA ALA A 34 0.00 -10.15 4.82
C ALA A 34 -1.04 -9.94 5.95
N ALA A 35 -2.15 -9.30 5.61
CA ALA A 35 -3.25 -8.96 6.53
C ALA A 35 -2.87 -8.08 7.74
N ARG A 36 -1.74 -7.34 7.68
CA ARG A 36 -1.34 -6.40 8.74
C ARG A 36 -1.61 -4.93 8.45
N VAL A 37 -1.61 -4.52 7.19
CA VAL A 37 -1.81 -3.12 6.81
C VAL A 37 -3.23 -2.68 7.19
N SER A 38 -3.33 -1.64 8.02
CA SER A 38 -4.62 -1.04 8.41
C SER A 38 -4.89 0.31 7.73
N SER A 39 -3.84 1.05 7.36
CA SER A 39 -3.95 2.34 6.67
C SER A 39 -2.79 2.56 5.71
N LEU A 40 -3.01 3.37 4.69
CA LEU A 40 -2.00 3.75 3.72
C LEU A 40 -2.12 5.24 3.39
N VAL A 41 -1.02 5.85 2.99
CA VAL A 41 -1.01 7.22 2.46
C VAL A 41 -0.71 7.16 0.98
N VAL A 42 -1.50 7.88 0.18
CA VAL A 42 -1.27 8.06 -1.26
C VAL A 42 -0.77 9.48 -1.48
N GLY A 43 0.38 9.61 -2.13
CA GLY A 43 0.93 10.92 -2.49
C GLY A 43 0.00 11.72 -3.41
N THR A 44 0.11 13.04 -3.38
CA THR A 44 -0.69 13.91 -4.26
C THR A 44 -0.37 13.63 -5.73
N ARG A 45 -1.40 13.49 -6.59
CA ARG A 45 -1.28 13.10 -8.01
C ARG A 45 -0.83 11.64 -8.23
N CYS A 46 -0.76 10.84 -7.19
CA CYS A 46 -0.56 9.39 -7.30
C CYS A 46 -1.90 8.65 -7.19
N GLU A 47 -1.92 7.44 -7.73
CA GLU A 47 -3.02 6.51 -7.55
C GLU A 47 -2.46 5.17 -7.11
N LEU A 48 -3.15 4.50 -6.19
CA LEU A 48 -2.78 3.17 -5.72
C LEU A 48 -3.93 2.21 -5.96
N THR A 49 -3.64 1.09 -6.61
CA THR A 49 -4.58 -0.03 -6.71
C THR A 49 -4.12 -1.18 -5.84
N VAL A 50 -5.02 -1.70 -5.01
CA VAL A 50 -4.76 -2.87 -4.15
C VAL A 50 -5.71 -4.01 -4.53
N TRP A 51 -5.27 -5.24 -4.31
CA TRP A 51 -6.04 -6.45 -4.57
C TRP A 51 -6.17 -7.30 -3.32
N ALA A 52 -7.34 -7.90 -3.13
CA ALA A 52 -7.66 -8.73 -1.97
C ALA A 52 -6.89 -10.06 -1.94
N ARG A 53 -6.33 -10.51 -3.07
CA ARG A 53 -5.56 -11.76 -3.16
C ARG A 53 -4.26 -11.56 -3.93
N ALA A 54 -3.25 -12.34 -3.57
CA ALA A 54 -1.94 -12.35 -4.20
C ALA A 54 -2.02 -12.59 -5.72
N GLY A 55 -1.05 -12.04 -6.46
CA GLY A 55 -1.01 -12.09 -7.91
C GLY A 55 -2.08 -11.22 -8.57
N LYS A 56 -2.48 -10.11 -7.94
CA LYS A 56 -3.52 -9.18 -8.43
C LYS A 56 -4.89 -9.84 -8.66
N LYS A 57 -5.29 -10.74 -7.76
CA LYS A 57 -6.55 -11.50 -7.88
C LYS A 57 -7.62 -10.99 -6.92
N GLY A 58 -8.86 -11.36 -7.20
CA GLY A 58 -10.01 -11.02 -6.36
C GLY A 58 -10.47 -9.58 -6.52
N LYS A 59 -11.13 -9.04 -5.48
CA LYS A 59 -11.62 -7.65 -5.47
C LYS A 59 -10.45 -6.69 -5.48
N SER A 60 -10.55 -5.64 -6.27
CA SER A 60 -9.61 -4.52 -6.25
C SER A 60 -10.26 -3.27 -5.66
N ARG A 61 -9.41 -2.38 -5.15
CA ARG A 61 -9.82 -1.03 -4.75
C ARG A 61 -8.76 -0.05 -5.22
N LYS A 62 -9.20 1.07 -5.79
CA LYS A 62 -8.36 2.18 -6.21
C LYS A 62 -8.48 3.31 -5.20
N PHE A 63 -7.34 3.89 -4.82
CA PHE A 63 -7.22 5.05 -3.97
C PHE A 63 -6.53 6.17 -4.76
N SER A 64 -7.03 7.39 -4.59
CA SER A 64 -6.47 8.63 -5.14
C SER A 64 -6.48 9.68 -4.04
N ALA A 65 -5.51 10.60 -4.06
CA ALA A 65 -5.43 11.73 -3.14
C ALA A 65 -6.46 12.82 -3.45
#